data_AF-A0A800M8X9-F1
#
_entry.id   AF-A0A800M8X9-F1
#
_cell.length_a   1.000
_cell.length_b   1.000
_cell.length_c   1.000
_cell.angle_alpha   90.00
_cell.angle_beta   90.00
_cell.angle_gamma   90.00
#
_symmetry.space_group_name_H-M   'P 1'
#
loop_
_entity.id
_entity.type
_entity.pdbx_description
1 polymer ?
#
loop_
_entity_poly.entity_id
_entity_poly.type
_entity_poly.pdbx_seq_one_letter_code
_entity_poly.pdbx_strand_id
1 'polypeptide(L)'
;MNAERRKELIAVYRDGLLEDTLPFWLPRCVDEEHGGFMIARDRDGGLLDTDKGMWQQCRFTWLLATLYNTVEPREEWRRLGMGLSLLKSMASMVMGGCGFT
;
A
#
# COMPACT_ATOMS: atom_id res chain seq x y z
N MET A 1 -28.46 3.87 13.10
CA MET A 1 -28.05 3.75 11.69
C MET A 1 -28.84 2.62 11.03
N ASN A 2 -29.62 2.90 9.98
CA ASN A 2 -30.45 1.92 9.28
C ASN A 2 -29.59 0.87 8.55
N ALA A 3 -30.07 -0.37 8.43
CA ALA A 3 -29.40 -1.48 7.76
C ALA A 3 -29.14 -1.19 6.27
N GLU A 4 -30.11 -0.59 5.58
CA GLU A 4 -29.97 -0.23 4.17
C GLU A 4 -28.87 0.81 3.95
N ARG A 5 -28.85 1.86 4.78
CA ARG A 5 -27.80 2.87 4.75
C ARG A 5 -26.40 2.29 5.01
N ARG A 6 -26.29 1.26 5.85
CA ARG A 6 -25.01 0.57 6.10
C ARG A 6 -24.53 -0.18 4.88
N LYS A 7 -25.43 -0.90 4.18
CA LYS A 7 -25.08 -1.62 2.95
C LYS A 7 -24.61 -0.67 1.86
N GLU A 8 -25.31 0.46 1.68
CA GLU A 8 -24.90 1.51 0.75
C GLU A 8 -23.48 2.02 1.05
N LEU A 9 -23.19 2.36 2.32
CA LEU A 9 -21.88 2.86 2.70
C LEU A 9 -20.78 1.82 2.50
N ILE A 10 -21.05 0.55 2.81
CA ILE A 10 -20.09 -0.55 2.55
C ILE A 10 -19.73 -0.59 1.06
N ALA A 11 -20.71 -0.51 0.16
CA ALA A 11 -20.46 -0.48 -1.27
C ALA A 11 -19.63 0.74 -1.69
N VAL A 12 -20.01 1.94 -1.23
CA VAL A 12 -19.29 3.19 -1.52
C VAL A 12 -17.81 3.11 -1.13
N TYR A 13 -17.50 2.62 0.07
CA TYR A 13 -16.11 2.52 0.52
C TYR A 13 -15.34 1.37 -0.12
N ARG A 14 -16.00 0.22 -0.36
CA ARG A 14 -15.38 -0.91 -1.05
C ARG A 14 -14.98 -0.51 -2.46
N ASP A 15 -15.92 0.05 -3.21
CA ASP A 15 -15.72 0.35 -4.63
C ASP A 15 -14.81 1.57 -4.78
N GLY A 16 -14.91 2.58 -3.90
CA GLY A 16 -13.94 3.69 -3.87
C GLY A 16 -12.51 3.26 -3.55
N LEU A 17 -12.31 2.19 -2.76
CA LEU A 17 -10.99 1.62 -2.54
C LEU A 17 -10.49 0.86 -3.78
N LEU A 18 -11.31 -0.05 -4.31
CA LEU A 18 -10.90 -1.01 -5.35
C LEU A 18 -10.83 -0.39 -6.75
N GLU A 19 -11.73 0.53 -7.06
CA GLU A 19 -11.93 1.05 -8.43
C GLU A 19 -11.39 2.48 -8.61
N ASP A 20 -10.99 3.17 -7.54
CA ASP A 20 -10.45 4.54 -7.60
C ASP A 20 -9.10 4.64 -6.89
N THR A 21 -9.06 4.38 -5.58
CA THR A 21 -7.84 4.57 -4.78
C THR A 21 -6.71 3.63 -5.18
N LEU A 22 -6.97 2.33 -5.33
CA LEU A 22 -5.91 1.38 -5.72
C LEU A 22 -5.39 1.62 -7.15
N PRO A 23 -6.24 1.86 -8.17
CA PRO A 23 -5.78 2.24 -9.51
C PRO A 23 -5.01 3.58 -9.58
N PHE A 24 -5.21 4.48 -8.62
CA PHE A 24 -4.37 5.67 -8.52
C PHE A 24 -2.90 5.28 -8.23
N TRP A 25 -2.70 4.41 -7.23
CA TRP A 25 -1.37 4.00 -6.79
C TRP A 25 -0.74 2.93 -7.69
N LEU A 26 -1.46 1.88 -8.04
CA LEU A 26 -0.93 0.76 -8.82
C LEU A 26 -1.20 0.93 -10.33
N PRO A 27 -0.26 0.53 -11.20
CA PRO A 27 1.10 0.06 -10.91
C PRO A 27 2.09 1.22 -10.69
N ARG A 28 1.64 2.48 -10.86
CA ARG A 28 2.51 3.66 -10.97
C ARG A 28 3.47 3.86 -9.80
N CYS A 29 3.07 3.51 -8.59
CA CYS A 29 3.87 3.67 -7.38
C CYS A 29 4.95 2.60 -7.24
N VAL A 30 4.91 1.50 -7.98
CA VAL A 30 5.89 0.42 -7.86
C VAL A 30 7.21 0.86 -8.48
N ASP A 31 8.29 0.81 -7.69
CA ASP A 31 9.64 0.96 -8.22
C ASP A 31 10.18 -0.42 -8.61
N GLU A 32 10.19 -0.72 -9.90
CA GLU A 32 10.68 -2.00 -10.42
C GLU A 32 12.22 -2.09 -10.44
N GLU A 33 12.93 -0.96 -10.42
CA GLU A 33 14.39 -0.92 -10.49
C GLU A 33 15.02 -1.16 -9.12
N HIS A 34 14.55 -0.46 -8.10
CA HIS A 34 15.11 -0.50 -6.74
C HIS A 34 14.20 -1.20 -5.72
N GLY A 35 12.99 -1.60 -6.13
CA GLY A 35 11.99 -2.20 -5.25
C GLY A 35 11.31 -1.18 -4.32
N GLY A 36 10.16 -1.58 -3.76
CA GLY A 36 9.35 -0.72 -2.88
C GLY A 36 8.43 0.21 -3.67
N PHE A 37 7.98 1.29 -3.01
CA PHE A 37 6.91 2.17 -3.50
C PHE A 37 7.30 3.65 -3.48
N MET A 38 7.16 4.33 -4.60
CA MET A 38 7.29 5.79 -4.71
C MET A 38 5.95 6.47 -4.38
N ILE A 39 5.83 6.90 -3.12
CA ILE A 39 4.56 7.39 -2.52
C ILE A 39 4.40 8.91 -2.64
N ALA A 40 5.48 9.67 -2.76
CA ALA A 40 5.42 11.13 -2.91
C ALA A 40 4.98 11.51 -4.32
N ARG A 41 3.67 11.72 -4.51
CA ARG A 41 3.06 12.04 -5.81
C ARG A 41 2.12 13.22 -5.74
N ASP A 42 2.07 13.96 -6.84
CA ASP A 42 1.14 15.07 -7.03
C ASP A 42 -0.26 14.53 -7.35
N ARG A 43 -1.26 15.42 -7.39
CA ARG A 43 -2.67 15.11 -7.64
C ARG A 43 -2.92 14.42 -8.98
N ASP A 44 -2.11 14.72 -10.00
CA ASP A 44 -2.17 14.05 -11.30
C ASP A 44 -1.45 12.69 -11.32
N GLY A 45 -0.74 12.36 -10.24
CA GLY A 45 0.08 11.16 -10.08
C GLY A 45 1.54 11.33 -10.51
N GLY A 46 1.96 12.55 -10.86
CA GLY A 46 3.35 12.91 -11.13
C GLY A 46 4.24 12.65 -9.92
N LEU A 47 5.47 12.15 -10.15
CA LEU A 47 6.41 11.86 -9.08
C LEU A 47 7.00 13.17 -8.54
N LEU A 48 6.89 13.40 -7.24
CA LEU A 48 7.44 14.58 -6.56
C LEU A 48 8.82 14.30 -5.94
N ASP A 49 8.98 13.10 -5.39
CA ASP A 49 10.20 12.69 -4.69
C ASP A 49 10.41 11.17 -4.80
N THR A 50 11.67 10.76 -4.83
CA THR A 50 12.12 9.37 -4.88
C THR A 50 12.44 8.79 -3.51
N ASP A 51 12.45 9.60 -2.45
CA ASP A 51 12.73 9.14 -1.09
C ASP A 51 11.66 8.16 -0.58
N LYS A 52 12.13 7.04 -0.02
CA LYS A 52 11.28 5.93 0.44
C LYS A 52 11.23 5.88 1.96
N GLY A 53 10.29 6.62 2.54
CA GLY A 53 10.02 6.56 3.98
C GLY A 53 9.58 5.17 4.43
N MET A 54 10.36 4.53 5.31
CA MET A 54 10.13 3.15 5.76
C MET A 54 8.71 2.88 6.25
N TRP A 55 8.12 3.81 6.99
CA TRP A 55 6.76 3.68 7.50
C TRP A 55 5.71 3.52 6.39
N GLN A 56 5.86 4.28 5.31
CA GLN A 56 4.95 4.27 4.17
C GLN A 56 5.07 2.93 3.42
N GLN A 57 6.30 2.44 3.25
CA GLN A 57 6.57 1.13 2.66
C GLN A 57 5.89 0.00 3.44
N CYS A 58 6.06 -0.01 4.77
CA CYS A 58 5.47 -1.03 5.64
C CYS A 58 3.95 -1.02 5.58
N ARG A 59 3.33 0.16 5.66
CA ARG A 59 1.86 0.29 5.61
C ARG A 59 1.29 -0.13 4.27
N PHE A 60 1.94 0.23 3.16
CA PHE A 60 1.47 -0.15 1.83
C PHE A 60 1.60 -1.66 1.60
N THR A 61 2.70 -2.27 2.07
CA THR A 61 2.88 -3.72 2.07
C THR A 61 1.79 -4.44 2.87
N TRP A 62 1.51 -3.97 4.09
CA TRP A 62 0.45 -4.52 4.94
C TRP A 62 -0.93 -4.38 4.30
N LEU A 63 -1.22 -3.26 3.64
CA LEU A 63 -2.46 -3.03 2.90
C LEU A 63 -2.62 -4.11 1.81
N LEU A 64 -1.60 -4.33 0.98
CA LEU A 64 -1.66 -5.31 -0.11
C LEU A 64 -1.80 -6.75 0.41
N ALA A 65 -1.08 -7.09 1.49
CA ALA A 65 -1.23 -8.39 2.14
C ALA A 65 -2.64 -8.58 2.73
N THR A 66 -3.23 -7.52 3.28
CA THR A 66 -4.60 -7.56 3.81
C THR A 66 -5.60 -7.75 2.67
N LEU A 67 -5.49 -6.98 1.59
CA LEU A 67 -6.35 -7.12 0.41
C LEU A 67 -6.30 -8.54 -0.17
N TYR A 68 -5.09 -9.11 -0.28
CA TYR A 68 -4.90 -10.50 -0.74
C TYR A 68 -5.65 -11.51 0.13
N ASN A 69 -5.61 -11.33 1.45
CA ASN A 69 -6.18 -12.29 2.40
C ASN A 69 -7.68 -12.11 2.65
N THR A 70 -8.22 -10.88 2.52
CA THR A 70 -9.59 -10.56 2.94
C THR A 70 -10.54 -10.18 1.82
N VAL A 71 -10.02 -9.75 0.66
CA VAL A 71 -10.84 -9.36 -0.50
C VAL A 71 -10.78 -10.43 -1.57
N GLU A 72 -9.59 -10.68 -2.12
CA GLU A 72 -9.37 -11.70 -3.15
C GLU A 72 -7.88 -11.98 -3.35
N PRO A 73 -7.51 -13.23 -3.70
CA PRO A 73 -6.11 -13.63 -3.82
C PRO A 73 -5.49 -13.25 -5.17
N ARG A 74 -5.42 -11.94 -5.49
CA ARG A 74 -4.75 -11.45 -6.71
C ARG A 74 -3.23 -11.60 -6.62
N GLU A 75 -2.62 -12.21 -7.64
CA GLU A 75 -1.17 -12.44 -7.68
C GLU A 75 -0.35 -11.15 -7.64
N GLU A 76 -0.87 -10.06 -8.22
CA GLU A 76 -0.23 -8.75 -8.17
C GLU A 76 -0.03 -8.28 -6.71
N TRP A 77 -1.09 -8.34 -5.91
CA TRP A 77 -1.04 -7.94 -4.49
C TRP A 77 -0.17 -8.88 -3.68
N ARG A 78 -0.17 -10.17 -4.02
CA ARG A 78 0.70 -11.17 -3.41
C ARG A 78 2.18 -10.85 -3.64
N ARG A 79 2.55 -10.57 -4.89
CA ARG A 79 3.92 -10.26 -5.31
C ARG A 79 4.44 -9.00 -4.62
N LEU A 80 3.62 -7.96 -4.57
CA LEU A 80 3.97 -6.67 -3.99
C LEU A 80 3.92 -6.70 -2.44
N GLY A 81 2.92 -7.35 -1.86
CA GLY A 81 2.73 -7.50 -0.41
C GLY A 81 3.70 -8.48 0.27
N MET A 82 4.32 -9.38 -0.51
CA MET A 82 5.40 -10.26 -0.03
C MET A 82 6.79 -9.83 -0.50
N GLY A 83 6.94 -8.63 -1.07
CA GLY A 83 8.21 -8.10 -1.57
C GLY A 83 9.34 -8.26 -0.53
N LEU A 84 10.20 -9.26 -0.77
CA LEU A 84 11.20 -9.81 0.16
C LEU A 84 12.26 -8.78 0.61
N SER A 85 12.36 -7.64 -0.08
CA SER A 85 13.28 -6.55 0.24
C SER A 85 12.83 -5.74 1.47
N LEU A 86 11.51 -5.55 1.69
CA LEU A 86 11.01 -4.71 2.78
C LEU A 86 11.04 -5.40 4.15
N LEU A 87 10.84 -6.71 4.20
CA LEU A 87 10.90 -7.48 5.47
C LEU A 87 12.32 -7.51 6.07
N LYS A 88 13.36 -7.54 5.23
CA LYS A 88 14.76 -7.46 5.70
C LYS A 88 15.04 -6.12 6.38
N SER A 89 14.59 -5.02 5.78
CA SER A 89 14.73 -3.67 6.36
C SER A 89 13.87 -3.49 7.61
N MET A 90 12.65 -4.05 7.65
CA MET A 90 11.77 -4.02 8.82
C MET A 90 12.38 -4.78 10.00
N ALA A 91 12.97 -5.96 9.76
CA ALA A 91 13.68 -6.74 10.78
C ALA A 91 14.89 -5.98 11.33
N SER A 92 15.65 -5.28 10.47
CA SER A 92 16.80 -4.47 10.90
C SER A 92 16.40 -3.25 11.73
N MET A 93 15.23 -2.66 11.49
CA MET A 93 14.80 -1.43 12.17
C MET A 93 14.06 -1.70 13.50
N VAL A 94 13.29 -2.79 13.60
CA VAL A 94 12.69 -3.25 14.87
C VAL A 94 13.78 -3.65 15.87
N MET A 95 14.89 -4.21 15.38
CA MET A 95 16.04 -4.58 16.21
C MET A 95 17.00 -3.40 16.47
N GLY A 96 16.96 -2.34 15.65
CA GLY A 96 17.91 -1.23 15.67
C GLY A 96 17.49 0.01 16.48
N GLY A 97 16.25 0.07 16.96
CA GLY A 97 15.72 1.26 17.64
C GLY A 97 15.44 2.39 16.65
N CYS A 98 14.22 2.93 16.70
CA CYS A 98 13.81 4.06 15.87
C CYS A 98 14.54 5.33 16.36
N GLY A 99 15.74 5.59 15.87
CA GLY A 99 16.49 6.82 16.10
C GLY A 99 15.97 7.95 15.21
N PHE A 100 14.82 8.54 15.58
CA PHE A 100 14.56 9.95 15.27
C PHE A 100 15.16 10.78 16.41
N THR A 101 16.46 11.04 16.34
CA THR A 101 17.18 12.07 17.10
C THR A 101 18.15 12.76 16.18
#